data_AF-A0A939YP20-F1
#
_entry.id   AF-A0A939YP20-F1
#
_cell.length_a   1.000
_cell.length_b   1.000
_cell.length_c   1.000
_cell.angle_alpha   90.00
_cell.angle_beta   90.00
_cell.angle_gamma   90.00
#
_symmetry.space_group_name_H-M   'P 1'
#
loop_
_entity.id
_entity.type
_entity.pdbx_description
1 polymer ?
#
loop_
_entity_poly.entity_id
_entity_poly.type
_entity_poly.pdbx_seq_one_letter_code
_entity_poly.pdbx_strand_id
1 'polypeptide(L)'
;MRKTFFMILISLFCLSVFYGCDPVLPTENIVAVYEPNPLIQGSSADIEIIYPDTTGTPIVEWTDQKVEVINGNDIVEVSGLKITGLKPGKAVLKVEVKANCAYGGIVIDKPVFSTELEVEVEGS
;
A
#
# COMPACT_ATOMS: atom_id res chain seq x y z
N MET A 1 -45.48 -4.55 26.26
CA MET A 1 -44.88 -4.99 24.98
C MET A 1 -44.45 -3.83 24.08
N ARG A 2 -45.27 -2.79 23.88
CA ARG A 2 -44.95 -1.65 22.97
C ARG A 2 -43.74 -0.79 23.37
N LYS A 3 -43.48 -0.64 24.67
CA LYS A 3 -42.32 0.14 25.21
C LYS A 3 -40.98 -0.57 25.06
N THR A 4 -40.98 -1.90 25.22
CA THR A 4 -39.77 -2.74 25.11
C THR A 4 -39.25 -2.79 23.68
N PHE A 5 -40.16 -2.88 22.70
CA PHE A 5 -39.83 -2.87 21.28
C PHE A 5 -39.20 -1.54 20.84
N PHE A 6 -39.68 -0.42 21.39
CA PHE A 6 -39.16 0.91 21.10
C PHE A 6 -37.74 1.12 21.69
N MET A 7 -37.47 0.56 22.86
CA MET A 7 -36.15 0.58 23.49
C MET A 7 -35.11 -0.23 22.70
N ILE A 8 -35.51 -1.40 22.18
CA ILE A 8 -34.64 -2.23 21.33
C ILE A 8 -34.34 -1.52 20.01
N LEU A 9 -35.33 -0.84 19.41
CA LEU A 9 -35.15 -0.10 18.16
C LEU A 9 -34.19 1.09 18.33
N ILE A 10 -34.29 1.83 19.44
CA ILE A 10 -33.36 2.93 19.77
C ILE A 10 -31.96 2.38 20.03
N SER A 11 -31.83 1.24 20.72
CA SER A 11 -30.53 0.61 20.94
C SER A 11 -29.88 0.13 19.64
N LEU A 12 -30.65 -0.46 18.71
CA LEU A 12 -30.16 -0.84 17.38
C LEU A 12 -29.79 0.38 16.52
N PHE A 13 -30.57 1.45 16.61
CA PHE A 13 -30.27 2.69 15.89
C PHE A 13 -29.00 3.36 16.44
N CYS A 14 -28.85 3.46 17.76
CA CYS A 14 -27.62 3.94 18.38
C CYS A 14 -26.40 3.09 18.01
N LEU A 15 -26.55 1.75 17.94
CA LEU A 15 -25.47 0.88 17.45
C LEU A 15 -25.09 1.23 16.01
N SER A 16 -26.05 1.42 15.10
CA SER A 16 -25.75 1.74 13.68
C SER A 16 -25.02 3.07 13.45
N VAL A 17 -25.18 4.07 14.34
CA VAL A 17 -24.48 5.36 14.22
C VAL A 17 -23.01 5.25 14.64
N PHE A 18 -22.63 4.27 15.47
CA PHE A 18 -21.24 4.05 15.89
C PHE A 18 -20.40 3.21 14.90
N TYR A 19 -21.01 2.54 13.92
CA TYR A 19 -20.29 1.70 12.96
C TYR A 19 -20.02 2.37 11.60
N GLY A 20 -20.42 3.64 11.42
CA GLY A 20 -20.30 4.36 10.15
C GLY A 20 -19.14 5.37 10.05
N CYS A 21 -18.18 5.33 10.98
CA CYS A 21 -17.01 6.20 10.88
C CYS A 21 -15.93 5.44 10.10
N ASP A 22 -15.92 5.59 8.76
CA ASP A 22 -14.80 5.12 7.96
C ASP A 22 -13.52 5.78 8.50
N PRO A 23 -12.46 5.00 8.75
CA PRO A 23 -11.21 5.53 9.28
C PRO A 23 -10.67 6.62 8.36
N VAL A 24 -10.27 7.76 8.94
CA VAL A 24 -9.58 8.81 8.18
C VAL A 24 -8.20 8.27 7.79
N LEU A 25 -8.07 7.88 6.52
CA LEU A 25 -6.83 7.42 5.92
C LEU A 25 -5.97 8.62 5.50
N PRO A 26 -4.63 8.45 5.38
CA PRO A 26 -3.77 9.49 4.83
C PRO A 26 -4.23 9.88 3.42
N THR A 27 -4.17 11.17 3.11
CA THR A 27 -4.54 11.72 1.80
C THR A 27 -3.48 11.46 0.72
N GLU A 28 -2.25 11.16 1.12
CA GLU A 28 -1.13 10.89 0.23
C GLU A 28 -0.95 9.38 0.04
N ASN A 29 -0.60 8.96 -1.18
CA ASN A 29 -0.23 7.58 -1.49
C ASN A 29 1.24 7.31 -1.14
N ILE A 30 1.62 6.03 -1.07
CA ILE A 30 3.02 5.62 -1.00
C ILE A 30 3.77 6.06 -2.26
N VAL A 31 5.09 6.27 -2.12
CA VAL A 31 6.00 6.50 -3.24
C VAL A 31 7.03 5.37 -3.25
N ALA A 32 7.46 4.94 -4.43
CA ALA A 32 8.52 3.95 -4.58
C ALA A 32 9.64 4.56 -5.44
N VAL A 33 10.89 4.30 -5.06
CA VAL A 33 12.09 4.74 -5.77
C VAL A 33 13.13 3.63 -5.79
N TYR A 34 14.13 3.73 -6.65
CA TYR A 34 15.30 2.85 -6.67
C TYR A 34 16.53 3.67 -7.04
N GLU A 35 17.69 3.24 -6.55
CA GLU A 35 18.98 3.83 -6.90
C GLU A 35 20.02 2.74 -7.17
N PRO A 36 20.89 2.92 -8.18
CA PRO A 36 20.95 4.05 -9.11
C PRO A 36 19.82 4.00 -10.16
N ASN A 37 19.39 5.18 -10.63
CA ASN A 37 18.45 5.36 -11.74
C ASN A 37 19.13 6.21 -12.84
N PRO A 38 19.34 5.68 -14.05
CA PRO A 38 18.94 4.35 -14.52
C PRO A 38 19.81 3.22 -13.97
N LEU A 39 19.31 1.97 -14.03
CA LEU A 39 20.10 0.78 -13.78
C LEU A 39 21.03 0.48 -14.94
N ILE A 40 22.19 -0.11 -14.64
CA ILE A 40 23.04 -0.68 -15.68
C ILE A 40 22.57 -2.12 -15.95
N GLN A 41 22.54 -2.55 -17.21
CA GLN A 41 22.24 -3.94 -17.53
C GLN A 41 23.11 -4.92 -16.72
N GLY A 42 22.48 -5.93 -16.11
CA GLY A 42 23.10 -6.91 -15.22
C GLY A 42 23.25 -6.45 -13.76
N SER A 43 22.98 -5.18 -13.46
CA SER A 43 22.98 -4.66 -12.09
C SER A 43 21.64 -4.89 -11.38
N SER A 44 21.68 -4.87 -10.05
CA SER A 44 20.49 -4.91 -9.21
C SER A 44 20.45 -3.69 -8.28
N ALA A 45 19.24 -3.21 -7.98
CA ALA A 45 18.98 -2.21 -6.96
C ALA A 45 17.86 -2.65 -6.03
N ASP A 46 17.82 -2.03 -4.86
CA ASP A 46 16.71 -2.19 -3.92
C ASP A 46 15.68 -1.08 -4.15
N ILE A 47 14.41 -1.45 -4.08
CA ILE A 47 13.27 -0.54 -4.11
C ILE A 47 13.08 -0.02 -2.69
N GLU A 48 13.14 1.30 -2.54
CA GLU A 48 12.77 1.99 -1.32
C GLU A 48 11.32 2.47 -1.43
N ILE A 49 10.52 2.15 -0.41
CA ILE A 49 9.13 2.59 -0.29
C ILE A 49 9.07 3.71 0.75
N ILE A 50 8.63 4.88 0.31
CA ILE A 50 8.43 6.06 1.14
C ILE A 50 6.95 6.08 1.55
N TYR A 51 6.71 5.99 2.86
CA TYR A 51 5.38 5.99 3.43
C TYR A 51 4.90 7.43 3.72
N PRO A 52 3.61 7.73 3.50
CA PRO A 52 3.05 9.04 3.82
C PRO A 52 3.03 9.27 5.33
N ASP A 53 2.91 10.53 5.75
CA ASP A 53 2.67 10.86 7.16
C ASP A 53 1.31 10.30 7.60
N THR A 54 1.33 9.45 8.63
CA THR A 54 0.14 8.82 9.20
C THR A 54 -0.31 9.48 10.50
N THR A 55 0.27 10.63 10.87
CA THR A 55 -0.12 11.38 12.06
C THR A 55 -1.62 11.72 12.04
N GLY A 56 -2.32 11.32 13.09
CA GLY A 56 -3.78 11.53 13.21
C GLY A 56 -4.63 10.49 12.46
N THR A 57 -4.02 9.50 11.82
CA THR A 57 -4.71 8.36 11.18
C THR A 57 -4.70 7.14 12.11
N PRO A 58 -5.54 6.12 11.88
CA PRO A 58 -5.54 4.88 12.67
C PRO A 58 -4.49 3.86 12.21
N ILE A 59 -3.60 4.21 11.28
CA ILE A 59 -2.55 3.30 10.80
C ILE A 59 -1.51 3.09 11.90
N VAL A 60 -1.26 1.82 12.25
CA VAL A 60 -0.28 1.43 13.27
C VAL A 60 0.93 0.69 12.71
N GLU A 61 0.81 0.10 11.53
CA GLU A 61 1.86 -0.73 10.94
C GLU A 61 1.68 -0.85 9.42
N TRP A 62 2.79 -0.98 8.69
CA TRP A 62 2.83 -1.31 7.27
C TRP A 62 3.30 -2.75 7.07
N THR A 63 2.58 -3.53 6.27
CA THR A 63 2.76 -4.98 6.10
C THR A 63 2.55 -5.42 4.66
N ASP A 64 2.93 -6.66 4.34
CA ASP A 64 2.66 -7.30 3.05
C ASP A 64 3.15 -6.49 1.83
N GLN A 65 4.38 -5.99 1.85
CA GLN A 65 4.97 -5.33 0.68
C GLN A 65 5.04 -6.31 -0.50
N LYS A 66 4.52 -5.88 -1.65
CA LYS A 66 4.50 -6.67 -2.89
C LYS A 66 4.93 -5.80 -4.06
N VAL A 67 5.76 -6.37 -4.94
CA VAL A 67 6.15 -5.74 -6.20
C VAL A 67 5.83 -6.69 -7.34
N GLU A 68 5.22 -6.16 -8.38
CA GLU A 68 4.84 -6.90 -9.58
C GLU A 68 5.25 -6.13 -10.82
N VAL A 69 5.85 -6.81 -11.80
CA VAL A 69 6.13 -6.19 -13.10
C VAL A 69 4.83 -6.17 -13.90
N ILE A 70 4.34 -4.97 -14.22
CA ILE A 70 3.11 -4.79 -15.01
C ILE A 70 3.40 -4.47 -16.48
N ASN A 71 4.62 -4.02 -16.79
CA ASN A 71 5.12 -3.85 -18.14
C ASN A 71 6.65 -4.05 -18.18
N GLY A 72 7.19 -4.64 -19.25
CA GLY A 72 8.64 -4.85 -19.42
C GLY A 72 9.21 -6.06 -18.67
N ASN A 73 8.47 -7.18 -18.60
CA ASN A 73 8.91 -8.43 -17.93
C ASN A 73 10.21 -9.03 -18.50
N ASP A 74 10.62 -8.63 -19.70
CA ASP A 74 11.89 -9.06 -20.31
C ASP A 74 13.02 -8.04 -20.15
N ILE A 75 12.72 -6.86 -19.57
CA ILE A 75 13.66 -5.77 -19.25
C ILE A 75 14.18 -5.91 -17.82
N VAL A 76 13.31 -6.27 -16.87
CA VAL A 76 13.66 -6.40 -15.45
C VAL A 76 13.11 -7.67 -14.82
N GLU A 77 13.80 -8.15 -13.80
CA GLU A 77 13.33 -9.20 -12.88
C GLU A 77 13.15 -8.61 -11.47
N VAL A 78 12.10 -9.04 -10.78
CA VAL A 78 11.77 -8.61 -9.41
C VAL A 78 11.80 -9.81 -8.47
N SER A 79 12.49 -9.67 -7.34
CA SER A 79 12.45 -10.63 -6.23
C SER A 79 12.31 -9.88 -4.90
N GLY A 80 11.10 -9.88 -4.34
CA GLY A 80 10.77 -9.07 -3.17
C GLY A 80 10.83 -7.58 -3.51
N LEU A 81 11.64 -6.82 -2.76
CA LEU A 81 11.91 -5.40 -3.04
C LEU A 81 13.20 -5.20 -3.85
N LYS A 82 13.80 -6.25 -4.42
CA LYS A 82 14.98 -6.12 -5.26
C LYS A 82 14.60 -6.21 -6.73
N ILE A 83 15.14 -5.31 -7.53
CA ILE A 83 15.04 -5.28 -8.99
C ILE A 83 16.38 -5.60 -9.64
N THR A 84 16.37 -6.33 -10.76
CA THR A 84 17.55 -6.62 -11.56
C THR A 84 17.30 -6.23 -13.01
N GLY A 85 18.19 -5.42 -13.58
CA GLY A 85 18.12 -5.05 -15.00
C GLY A 85 18.63 -6.18 -15.88
N LEU A 86 17.78 -6.72 -16.75
CA LEU A 86 18.12 -7.84 -17.64
C LEU A 86 18.56 -7.34 -19.03
N LYS A 87 17.84 -6.35 -19.57
CA LYS A 87 18.06 -5.79 -20.90
C LYS A 87 17.84 -4.27 -20.88
N PRO A 88 18.44 -3.52 -21.82
CA PRO A 88 18.19 -2.10 -21.94
C PRO A 88 16.74 -1.82 -22.33
N GLY A 89 16.13 -0.81 -21.70
CA GLY A 89 14.73 -0.44 -21.94
C GLY A 89 14.07 0.14 -20.70
N LYS A 90 12.74 0.25 -20.76
CA LYS A 90 11.91 0.72 -19.65
C LYS A 90 10.93 -0.38 -19.23
N ALA A 91 10.74 -0.53 -17.92
CA ALA A 91 9.74 -1.38 -17.31
C ALA A 91 8.88 -0.56 -16.35
N VAL A 92 7.67 -1.03 -16.09
CA VAL A 92 6.77 -0.43 -15.09
C VAL A 92 6.44 -1.49 -14.06
N LEU A 93 6.66 -1.14 -12.81
CA LEU A 93 6.38 -1.98 -11.65
C LEU A 93 5.19 -1.41 -10.89
N LYS A 94 4.31 -2.28 -10.42
CA LYS A 94 3.32 -1.95 -9.39
C LYS A 94 3.89 -2.30 -8.03
N VAL A 95 3.99 -1.32 -7.15
CA VAL A 95 4.40 -1.49 -5.75
C VAL A 95 3.16 -1.34 -4.88
N GLU A 96 2.88 -2.36 -4.06
CA GLU A 96 1.73 -2.39 -3.16
C GLU A 96 2.21 -2.62 -1.72
N VAL A 97 1.58 -1.93 -0.77
CA VAL A 97 1.77 -2.18 0.67
C VAL A 97 0.42 -2.12 1.37
N LYS A 98 0.21 -2.98 2.37
CA LYS A 98 -0.97 -2.92 3.24
C LYS A 98 -0.66 -2.13 4.50
N ALA A 99 -1.61 -1.34 4.98
CA ALA A 99 -1.53 -0.75 6.31
C ALA A 99 -2.47 -1.48 7.26
N ASN A 100 -2.05 -1.79 8.49
CA ASN A 100 -2.95 -2.22 9.54
C ASN A 100 -3.54 -0.97 10.21
N CYS A 101 -4.85 -0.79 10.12
CA CYS A 101 -5.58 0.25 10.84
C CYS A 101 -6.15 -0.32 12.13
N ALA A 102 -5.87 0.30 13.28
CA ALA A 102 -6.33 -0.18 14.58
C ALA A 102 -7.13 0.85 15.37
N TYR A 103 -8.13 0.36 16.11
CA TYR A 103 -8.90 1.14 17.08
C TYR A 103 -9.01 0.35 18.39
N GLY A 104 -8.68 1.00 19.52
CA GLY A 104 -8.69 0.33 20.83
C GLY A 104 -7.75 -0.88 20.92
N GLY A 105 -6.68 -0.93 20.11
CA GLY A 105 -5.73 -2.05 20.05
C GLY A 105 -6.16 -3.22 19.17
N ILE A 106 -7.31 -3.13 18.49
CA ILE A 106 -7.81 -4.16 17.56
C ILE A 106 -7.62 -3.66 16.14
N VAL A 107 -7.03 -4.48 15.26
CA VAL A 107 -6.97 -4.18 13.83
C VAL A 107 -8.38 -4.28 13.26
N ILE A 108 -8.89 -3.16 12.75
CA ILE A 108 -10.25 -3.03 12.22
C ILE A 108 -10.30 -3.03 10.69
N ASP A 109 -9.21 -2.65 10.03
CA ASP A 109 -9.13 -2.59 8.57
C ASP A 109 -7.68 -2.79 8.08
N LYS A 110 -7.55 -3.19 6.80
CA LYS A 110 -6.28 -3.40 6.11
C LYS A 110 -6.26 -2.77 4.71
N PRO A 111 -6.30 -1.44 4.59
CA PRO A 111 -6.27 -0.77 3.30
C PRO A 111 -4.98 -1.09 2.53
N VAL A 112 -5.10 -1.18 1.21
CA VAL A 112 -3.99 -1.40 0.28
C VAL A 112 -3.64 -0.07 -0.38
N PHE A 113 -2.36 0.31 -0.28
CA PHE A 113 -1.80 1.46 -0.97
C PHE A 113 -0.93 0.97 -2.12
N SER A 114 -1.02 1.63 -3.27
CA SER A 114 -0.27 1.23 -4.45
C SER A 114 0.28 2.43 -5.21
N THR A 115 1.45 2.25 -5.83
CA THR A 115 2.06 3.22 -6.72
C THR A 115 2.73 2.53 -7.90
N GLU A 116 2.93 3.25 -8.98
CA GLU A 116 3.67 2.78 -10.16
C GLU A 116 5.09 3.32 -10.11
N LEU A 117 6.06 2.45 -10.38
CA LEU A 117 7.48 2.78 -10.47
C LEU A 117 7.98 2.47 -11.88
N GLU A 118 8.44 3.50 -12.60
CA GLU A 118 9.14 3.32 -13.87
C GLU A 118 10.62 3.00 -13.61
N VAL A 119 11.07 1.86 -14.12
CA VAL A 119 12.47 1.43 -14.06
C VAL A 119 13.09 1.53 -15.44
N GLU A 120 14.22 2.22 -15.53
CA GLU A 120 14.99 2.38 -16.75
C GLU A 120 16.31 1.61 -16.61
N VAL A 121 16.65 0.85 -17.65
CA VAL A 121 17.87 0.06 -17.73
C VAL A 121 18.65 0.53 -18.95
N GLU A 122 19.89 0.95 -18.73
CA GLU A 122 20.84 1.33 -19.76
C GLU A 122 21.72 0.15 -20.19
N GLY A 123 22.06 0.14 -21.48
CA GLY A 123 23.05 -0.78 -22.03
C GLY A 123 24.46 -0.38 -21.61
N SER A 124 25.31 -1.39 -21.40
CA SER A 124 26.74 -1.23 -21.12
C SER A 124 27.51 -0.67 -22.30
#